data_AF-A0A538AZG0-F1
#
_entry.id   AF-A0A538AZG0-F1
#
_cell.length_a   1.000
_cell.length_b   1.000
_cell.length_c   1.000
_cell.angle_alpha   90.00
_cell.angle_beta   90.00
_cell.angle_gamma   90.00
#
_symmetry.space_group_name_H-M   'P 1'
#
loop_
_entity.id
_entity.type
_entity.pdbx_description
1 polymer ?
#
loop_
_entity_poly.entity_id
_entity_poly.type
_entity_poly.pdbx_seq_one_letter_code
_entity_poly.pdbx_strand_id
1 'polypeptide(L)'
;MKQDIWSNGYLNLSNGIVVYGNGQSSTSYVQLSNNSTIQGNAKAGTTITGGTIKGSKTPNSPSGPPPQTALPHITFNQQAWVDAGYTVVNYSNCALAKNFIDTIGSGDYVVRISPACLISWGNNSVVNLHGNLAIVTDGSISTTNQTTWNSVGGTWTLFMIDVWRNGLNCTKPSPYDISVSNNTNFNDNMKLFVYSPCNVDFGNNNAGGVNGQIIGGTVTITNQMTMNYVPILVPGFNLLGYSVSPSYLREVSNG
;
A
#
# COMPACT_ATOMS: atom_id res chain seq x y z
N MET A 1 -20.40 12.63 3.86
CA MET A 1 -20.40 11.18 4.14
C MET A 1 -19.95 10.99 5.59
N LYS A 2 -20.64 10.21 6.43
CA LYS A 2 -20.22 9.96 7.82
C LYS A 2 -19.28 8.75 7.83
N GLN A 3 -18.09 8.89 8.41
CA GLN A 3 -17.09 7.82 8.48
C GLN A 3 -16.85 7.44 9.95
N ASP A 4 -17.02 6.15 10.22
CA ASP A 4 -16.81 5.56 11.54
C ASP A 4 -15.33 5.19 11.73
N ILE A 5 -14.85 5.26 12.96
CA ILE A 5 -13.53 4.76 13.38
C ILE A 5 -13.72 3.63 14.38
N TRP A 6 -13.07 2.50 14.14
CA TRP A 6 -13.10 1.34 15.03
C TRP A 6 -11.69 0.81 15.26
N SER A 7 -11.21 0.82 16.51
CA SER A 7 -9.94 0.24 16.92
C SER A 7 -10.14 -0.97 17.84
N ASN A 8 -9.21 -1.94 17.77
CA ASN A 8 -9.20 -3.06 18.72
C ASN A 8 -8.73 -2.60 20.11
N GLY A 9 -7.66 -1.81 20.15
CA GLY A 9 -7.02 -1.29 21.36
C GLY A 9 -7.78 -0.11 21.97
N TYR A 10 -7.26 1.09 21.80
CA TYR A 10 -7.86 2.36 22.25
C TYR A 10 -8.09 3.32 21.07
N LEU A 11 -8.91 4.34 21.28
CA LEU A 11 -9.10 5.45 20.34
C LEU A 11 -8.70 6.75 21.07
N ASN A 12 -7.66 7.44 20.60
CA ASN A 12 -7.23 8.72 21.15
C ASN A 12 -7.31 9.81 20.07
N LEU A 13 -8.17 10.80 20.27
CA LEU A 13 -8.34 11.95 19.40
C LEU A 13 -7.77 13.19 20.09
N SER A 14 -6.85 13.88 19.42
CA SER A 14 -6.22 15.10 19.92
C SER A 14 -6.16 16.16 18.83
N ASN A 15 -5.83 17.39 19.24
CA ASN A 15 -5.59 18.53 18.33
C ASN A 15 -6.76 18.86 17.40
N GLY A 16 -7.99 18.87 17.93
CA GLY A 16 -9.18 19.33 17.21
C GLY A 16 -9.70 18.37 16.14
N ILE A 17 -9.31 17.09 16.18
CA ILE A 17 -9.78 16.10 15.21
C ILE A 17 -11.29 15.91 15.32
N VAL A 18 -11.98 15.88 14.16
CA VAL A 18 -13.41 15.59 14.07
C VAL A 18 -13.62 14.24 13.38
N VAL A 19 -14.33 13.33 14.04
CA VAL A 19 -14.86 12.08 13.47
C VAL A 19 -16.30 12.31 13.08
N TYR A 20 -16.62 12.21 11.79
CA TYR A 20 -17.97 12.49 11.28
C TYR A 20 -18.98 11.36 11.52
N GLY A 21 -18.50 10.15 11.84
CA GLY A 21 -19.30 8.99 12.23
C GLY A 21 -19.12 8.61 13.70
N ASN A 22 -19.23 7.32 14.00
CA ASN A 22 -19.06 6.72 15.32
C ASN A 22 -17.58 6.50 15.65
N GLY A 23 -17.23 6.48 16.94
CA GLY A 23 -15.91 6.07 17.42
C GLY A 23 -16.03 4.85 18.33
N GLN A 24 -15.30 3.78 18.01
CA GLN A 24 -15.34 2.53 18.78
C GLN A 24 -13.93 2.06 19.16
N SER A 25 -13.81 1.61 20.41
CA SER A 25 -12.66 0.92 20.96
C SER A 25 -13.12 -0.42 21.53
N SER A 26 -12.61 -1.53 21.01
CA SER A 26 -13.09 -2.88 21.38
C SER A 26 -12.67 -3.31 22.78
N THR A 27 -11.43 -3.03 23.19
CA THR A 27 -10.84 -3.60 24.40
C THR A 27 -10.46 -2.55 25.45
N SER A 28 -10.32 -1.28 25.06
CA SER A 28 -9.80 -0.23 25.94
C SER A 28 -10.68 1.03 25.89
N TYR A 29 -10.06 2.21 25.96
CA TYR A 29 -10.75 3.48 26.13
C TYR A 29 -10.98 4.24 24.81
N VAL A 30 -11.88 5.23 24.86
CA VAL A 30 -11.98 6.33 23.89
C VAL A 30 -11.65 7.64 24.61
N GLN A 31 -10.59 8.32 24.21
CA GLN A 31 -10.16 9.59 24.79
C GLN A 31 -10.19 10.69 23.74
N LEU A 32 -10.75 11.84 24.09
CA LEU A 32 -10.76 13.04 23.26
C LEU A 32 -10.11 14.20 24.01
N SER A 33 -9.25 14.95 23.34
CA SER A 33 -8.54 16.10 23.90
C SER A 33 -8.50 17.27 22.91
N ASN A 34 -8.16 18.46 23.40
CA ASN A 34 -7.97 19.68 22.58
C ASN A 34 -9.12 19.93 21.58
N ASN A 35 -10.36 20.00 22.07
CA ASN A 35 -11.57 20.24 21.27
C ASN A 35 -11.91 19.18 20.20
N SER A 36 -11.32 17.99 20.27
CA SER A 36 -11.68 16.89 19.36
C SER A 36 -13.15 16.48 19.54
N THR A 37 -13.80 16.10 18.44
CA THR A 37 -15.23 15.80 18.39
C THR A 37 -15.53 14.48 17.68
N ILE A 38 -16.43 13.67 18.23
CA ILE A 38 -17.11 12.58 17.52
C ILE A 38 -18.56 13.01 17.27
N GLN A 39 -18.97 13.07 16.01
CA GLN A 39 -20.32 13.48 15.60
C GLN A 39 -21.36 12.37 15.80
N GLY A 40 -20.93 11.10 15.80
CA GLY A 40 -21.76 9.93 16.11
C GLY A 40 -21.66 9.47 17.55
N ASN A 41 -21.91 8.18 17.77
CA ASN A 41 -21.81 7.51 19.06
C ASN A 41 -20.36 7.16 19.39
N ALA A 42 -20.05 7.09 20.68
CA ALA A 42 -18.79 6.58 21.19
C ALA A 42 -19.00 5.30 22.01
N LYS A 43 -18.29 4.23 21.68
CA LYS A 43 -18.30 2.96 22.42
C LYS A 43 -16.88 2.58 22.85
N ALA A 44 -16.69 2.17 24.10
CA ALA A 44 -15.40 1.77 24.62
C ALA A 44 -15.49 0.47 25.42
N GLY A 45 -14.47 -0.38 25.32
CA GLY A 45 -14.30 -1.54 26.18
C GLY A 45 -14.16 -1.17 27.66
N THR A 46 -13.58 -0.01 27.95
CA THR A 46 -13.43 0.55 29.30
C THR A 46 -14.06 1.95 29.40
N THR A 47 -13.28 3.02 29.33
CA THR A 47 -13.75 4.37 29.65
C THR A 47 -13.89 5.26 28.41
N ILE A 48 -14.72 6.30 28.52
CA ILE A 48 -14.84 7.36 27.53
C ILE A 48 -14.57 8.70 28.22
N THR A 49 -13.56 9.45 27.81
CA THR A 49 -13.11 10.68 28.48
C THR A 49 -12.86 11.85 27.53
N GLY A 50 -13.14 13.07 28.00
CA GLY A 50 -12.84 14.34 27.31
C GLY A 50 -13.63 14.64 26.04
N GLY A 51 -13.27 15.76 25.38
CA GLY A 51 -13.82 16.27 24.12
C GLY A 51 -15.34 16.35 24.01
N THR A 52 -15.83 16.42 22.76
CA THR A 52 -17.27 16.45 22.46
C THR A 52 -17.70 15.16 21.76
N ILE A 53 -18.76 14.53 22.25
CA ILE A 53 -19.43 13.42 21.57
C ILE A 53 -20.89 13.84 21.39
N LYS A 54 -21.35 13.89 20.15
CA LYS A 54 -22.70 14.38 19.81
C LYS A 54 -23.76 13.26 19.90
N GLY A 55 -23.35 12.00 19.76
CA GLY A 55 -24.20 10.83 19.96
C GLY A 55 -24.13 10.27 21.39
N SER A 56 -24.50 9.00 21.53
CA SER A 56 -24.48 8.30 22.82
C SER A 56 -23.06 7.90 23.24
N LYS A 57 -22.85 7.78 24.55
CA LYS A 57 -21.61 7.24 25.14
C LYS A 57 -21.92 5.88 25.76
N THR A 58 -21.20 4.85 25.33
CA THR A 58 -21.33 3.49 25.85
C THR A 58 -19.99 2.99 26.38
N PRO A 59 -19.59 3.39 27.60
CA PRO A 59 -18.40 2.85 28.26
C PRO A 59 -18.66 1.42 28.78
N ASN A 60 -17.59 0.72 29.14
CA ASN A 60 -17.56 -0.63 29.72
C ASN A 60 -18.31 -1.67 28.87
N SER A 61 -18.22 -1.52 27.55
CA SER A 61 -18.91 -2.36 26.58
C SER A 61 -17.91 -2.99 25.62
N PRO A 62 -17.12 -3.98 26.08
CA PRO A 62 -16.16 -4.65 25.22
C PRO A 62 -16.85 -5.31 24.02
N SER A 63 -16.13 -5.39 22.91
CA SER A 63 -16.59 -6.04 21.68
C SER A 63 -15.47 -6.87 21.07
N GLY A 64 -15.81 -7.71 20.08
CA GLY A 64 -14.80 -8.37 19.25
C GLY A 64 -13.88 -7.36 18.55
N PRO A 65 -12.72 -7.79 18.04
CA PRO A 65 -11.85 -6.94 17.23
C PRO A 65 -12.60 -6.42 16.00
N PRO A 66 -12.20 -5.26 15.43
CA PRO A 66 -12.67 -4.85 14.12
C PRO A 66 -12.50 -6.00 13.12
N PRO A 67 -13.46 -6.25 12.21
CA PRO A 67 -13.32 -7.24 11.17
C PRO A 67 -12.00 -7.03 10.43
N GLN A 68 -11.14 -8.05 10.48
CA GLN A 68 -9.90 -8.05 9.73
C GLN A 68 -10.15 -8.74 8.40
N THR A 69 -9.77 -8.08 7.31
CA THR A 69 -9.67 -8.75 6.02
C THR A 69 -8.28 -9.39 5.97
N ALA A 70 -8.22 -10.69 5.71
CA ALA A 70 -6.94 -11.35 5.50
C ALA A 70 -6.22 -10.68 4.32
N LEU A 71 -4.89 -10.52 4.44
CA LEU A 71 -4.08 -10.04 3.34
C LEU A 71 -4.29 -10.97 2.13
N PRO A 72 -4.60 -10.46 0.94
CA PRO A 72 -4.72 -11.31 -0.23
C PRO A 72 -3.41 -12.04 -0.49
N HIS A 73 -3.48 -13.33 -0.79
CA HIS A 73 -2.31 -14.12 -1.20
C HIS A 73 -2.13 -14.00 -2.71
N ILE A 74 -1.26 -13.07 -3.14
CA ILE A 74 -0.92 -12.93 -4.56
C ILE A 74 0.25 -13.88 -4.85
N THR A 75 -0.04 -14.95 -5.57
CA THR A 75 0.96 -15.91 -6.08
C THR A 75 1.26 -15.64 -7.55
N PHE A 76 2.33 -16.24 -8.06
CA PHE A 76 2.65 -16.14 -9.49
C PHE A 76 1.99 -17.26 -10.29
N ASN A 77 1.13 -16.90 -11.24
CA ASN A 77 0.57 -17.80 -12.24
C ASN A 77 1.05 -17.38 -13.63
N GLN A 78 2.10 -18.03 -14.14
CA GLN A 78 2.70 -17.69 -15.44
C GLN A 78 1.67 -17.69 -16.57
N GLN A 79 0.78 -18.69 -16.62
CA GLN A 79 -0.17 -18.82 -17.73
C GLN A 79 -1.14 -17.64 -17.75
N ALA A 80 -1.62 -17.19 -16.59
CA ALA A 80 -2.54 -16.06 -16.54
C ALA A 80 -1.90 -14.75 -17.01
N TRP A 81 -0.60 -14.55 -16.79
CA TRP A 81 0.13 -13.39 -17.34
C TRP A 81 0.30 -13.49 -18.86
N VAL A 82 0.63 -14.67 -19.37
CA VAL A 82 0.71 -14.93 -20.81
C VAL A 82 -0.65 -14.72 -21.48
N ASP A 83 -1.73 -15.23 -20.89
CA ASP A 83 -3.10 -15.05 -21.37
C ASP A 83 -3.53 -13.57 -21.35
N ALA A 84 -2.97 -12.78 -20.43
CA ALA A 84 -3.14 -11.33 -20.36
C ALA A 84 -2.26 -10.55 -21.36
N GLY A 85 -1.48 -11.24 -22.20
CA GLY A 85 -0.67 -10.64 -23.27
C GLY A 85 0.77 -10.32 -22.91
N TYR A 86 1.24 -10.71 -21.71
CA TYR A 86 2.60 -10.43 -21.29
C TYR A 86 3.61 -11.46 -21.79
N THR A 87 4.80 -11.00 -22.16
CA THR A 87 5.96 -11.86 -22.36
C THR A 87 6.65 -12.10 -21.02
N VAL A 88 6.68 -13.34 -20.56
CA VAL A 88 7.31 -13.73 -19.29
C VAL A 88 8.78 -14.08 -19.52
N VAL A 89 9.68 -13.38 -18.81
CA VAL A 89 11.12 -13.64 -18.81
C VAL A 89 11.55 -14.01 -17.40
N ASN A 90 12.23 -15.16 -17.27
CA ASN A 90 12.64 -15.72 -15.99
C ASN A 90 14.13 -15.45 -15.74
N TYR A 91 14.46 -14.99 -14.54
CA TYR A 91 15.82 -14.73 -14.09
C TYR A 91 16.09 -15.38 -12.73
N SER A 92 17.25 -16.02 -12.60
CA SER A 92 17.78 -16.50 -11.32
C SER A 92 18.77 -15.56 -10.66
N ASN A 93 18.96 -14.37 -11.25
CA ASN A 93 19.94 -13.38 -10.82
C ASN A 93 19.34 -11.97 -10.92
N CYS A 94 19.25 -11.26 -9.79
CA CYS A 94 18.72 -9.90 -9.72
C CYS A 94 19.50 -8.88 -10.57
N ALA A 95 20.80 -9.05 -10.76
CA ALA A 95 21.60 -8.16 -11.60
C ALA A 95 21.26 -8.31 -13.09
N LEU A 96 21.03 -9.55 -13.56
CA LEU A 96 20.58 -9.80 -14.93
C LEU A 96 19.16 -9.32 -15.15
N ALA A 97 18.26 -9.55 -14.18
CA ALA A 97 16.90 -9.05 -14.22
C ALA A 97 16.87 -7.50 -14.27
N LYS A 98 17.69 -6.85 -13.43
CA LYS A 98 17.84 -5.40 -13.42
C LYS A 98 18.35 -4.88 -14.76
N ASN A 99 19.40 -5.50 -15.32
CA ASN A 99 19.95 -5.09 -16.61
C ASN A 99 18.89 -5.18 -17.72
N PHE A 100 18.08 -6.25 -17.72
CA PHE A 100 16.96 -6.38 -18.64
C PHE A 100 15.92 -5.27 -18.45
N ILE A 101 15.51 -4.98 -17.22
CA ILE A 101 14.54 -3.90 -16.91
C ILE A 101 15.07 -2.53 -17.35
N ASP A 102 16.34 -2.24 -17.09
CA ASP A 102 16.96 -0.95 -17.43
C ASP A 102 17.10 -0.76 -18.96
N THR A 103 17.11 -1.84 -19.73
CA THR A 103 17.31 -1.83 -21.20
C THR A 103 16.10 -2.35 -21.96
N ILE A 104 14.96 -2.45 -21.29
CA ILE A 104 13.77 -3.11 -21.85
C ILE A 104 13.25 -2.36 -23.07
N GLY A 105 12.96 -3.12 -24.13
CA GLY A 105 12.31 -2.60 -25.33
C GLY A 105 10.82 -2.36 -25.14
N SER A 106 10.14 -1.97 -26.22
CA SER A 106 8.69 -1.87 -26.23
C SER A 106 8.03 -3.25 -26.08
N GLY A 107 6.96 -3.30 -25.29
CA GLY A 107 6.19 -4.51 -25.06
C GLY A 107 5.75 -4.67 -23.60
N ASP A 108 4.80 -5.57 -23.38
CA ASP A 108 4.32 -5.92 -22.05
C ASP A 108 5.12 -7.10 -21.51
N TYR A 109 5.80 -6.91 -20.38
CA TYR A 109 6.73 -7.90 -19.84
C TYR A 109 6.46 -8.24 -18.38
N VAL A 110 6.62 -9.53 -18.05
CA VAL A 110 6.82 -9.98 -16.67
C VAL A 110 8.27 -10.38 -16.51
N VAL A 111 8.98 -9.73 -15.60
CA VAL A 111 10.32 -10.11 -15.15
C VAL A 111 10.16 -10.92 -13.88
N ARG A 112 10.19 -12.23 -14.02
CA ARG A 112 10.05 -13.18 -12.92
C ARG A 112 11.43 -13.49 -12.34
N ILE A 113 11.64 -13.23 -11.05
CA ILE A 113 12.94 -13.36 -10.37
C ILE A 113 12.84 -14.42 -9.26
N SER A 114 13.54 -15.54 -9.43
CA SER A 114 13.60 -16.63 -8.45
C SER A 114 14.93 -17.38 -8.55
N PRO A 115 15.65 -17.65 -7.44
CA PRO A 115 15.22 -17.52 -6.04
C PRO A 115 15.25 -16.08 -5.51
N ALA A 116 14.93 -15.93 -4.21
CA ALA A 116 14.92 -14.65 -3.51
C ALA A 116 16.26 -13.92 -3.61
N CYS A 117 16.23 -12.69 -4.11
CA CYS A 117 17.35 -11.75 -4.07
C CYS A 117 16.83 -10.31 -4.02
N LEU A 118 17.70 -9.38 -3.63
CA LEU A 118 17.40 -7.95 -3.66
C LEU A 118 17.62 -7.42 -5.08
N ILE A 119 16.56 -6.91 -5.71
CA ILE A 119 16.67 -6.06 -6.89
C ILE A 119 16.59 -4.60 -6.46
N SER A 120 17.57 -3.78 -6.86
CA SER A 120 17.66 -2.40 -6.39
C SER A 120 18.09 -1.39 -7.44
N TRP A 121 17.54 -0.18 -7.35
CA TRP A 121 17.94 0.97 -8.16
C TRP A 121 18.61 2.04 -7.30
N GLY A 122 19.81 2.44 -7.71
CA GLY A 122 20.65 3.37 -6.95
C GLY A 122 20.26 4.84 -7.11
N ASN A 123 21.03 5.71 -6.44
CA ASN A 123 20.81 7.16 -6.46
C ASN A 123 20.88 7.74 -7.88
N ASN A 124 19.94 8.63 -8.21
CA ASN A 124 19.81 9.27 -9.52
C ASN A 124 19.63 8.28 -10.70
N SER A 125 19.09 7.10 -10.44
CA SER A 125 18.78 6.14 -11.51
C SER A 125 17.52 6.55 -12.27
N VAL A 126 17.49 6.22 -13.56
CA VAL A 126 16.34 6.45 -14.43
C VAL A 126 15.98 5.12 -15.10
N VAL A 127 14.70 4.76 -15.06
CA VAL A 127 14.13 3.60 -15.75
C VAL A 127 13.01 4.08 -16.67
N ASN A 128 13.09 3.71 -17.94
CA ASN A 128 12.09 4.09 -18.94
C ASN A 128 11.27 2.86 -19.33
N LEU A 129 9.96 2.93 -19.13
CA LEU A 129 9.03 1.89 -19.53
C LEU A 129 8.45 2.21 -20.91
N HIS A 130 8.51 1.25 -21.81
CA HIS A 130 7.96 1.34 -23.17
C HIS A 130 6.75 0.40 -23.36
N GLY A 131 6.09 0.05 -22.26
CA GLY A 131 4.97 -0.88 -22.15
C GLY A 131 4.73 -1.23 -20.67
N ASN A 132 3.75 -2.07 -20.38
CA ASN A 132 3.47 -2.51 -19.01
C ASN A 132 4.59 -3.42 -18.50
N LEU A 133 5.03 -3.22 -17.26
CA LEU A 133 6.09 -4.01 -16.66
C LEU A 133 5.63 -4.58 -15.32
N ALA A 134 5.73 -5.89 -15.16
CA ALA A 134 5.59 -6.55 -13.87
C ALA A 134 6.93 -7.12 -13.40
N ILE A 135 7.42 -6.63 -12.27
CA ILE A 135 8.57 -7.17 -11.55
C ILE A 135 8.00 -8.10 -10.49
N VAL A 136 8.11 -9.42 -10.72
CA VAL A 136 7.53 -10.45 -9.86
C VAL A 136 8.68 -11.25 -9.24
N THR A 137 8.97 -11.03 -7.96
CA THR A 137 10.16 -11.56 -7.30
C THR A 137 9.81 -12.44 -6.11
N ASP A 138 10.77 -13.30 -5.75
CA ASP A 138 10.81 -14.05 -4.50
C ASP A 138 11.56 -13.31 -3.38
N GLY A 139 12.08 -12.12 -3.65
CA GLY A 139 12.88 -11.34 -2.72
C GLY A 139 12.48 -9.87 -2.69
N SER A 140 13.35 -9.03 -2.15
CA SER A 140 13.06 -7.63 -1.93
C SER A 140 13.26 -6.77 -3.17
N ILE A 141 12.52 -5.66 -3.21
CA ILE A 141 12.66 -4.60 -4.23
C ILE A 141 13.04 -3.32 -3.49
N SER A 142 14.10 -2.63 -3.90
CA SER A 142 14.42 -1.33 -3.31
C SER A 142 14.81 -0.25 -4.31
N THR A 143 14.57 0.99 -3.92
CA THR A 143 15.13 2.17 -4.59
C THR A 143 15.93 2.96 -3.58
N THR A 144 16.92 3.70 -4.03
CA THR A 144 17.75 4.56 -3.18
C THR A 144 17.81 5.94 -3.82
N ASN A 145 17.16 6.93 -3.21
CA ASN A 145 17.15 8.38 -3.49
C ASN A 145 17.02 8.76 -4.97
N GLN A 146 16.06 9.62 -5.32
CA GLN A 146 16.01 10.22 -6.67
C GLN A 146 15.97 9.18 -7.81
N THR A 147 15.33 8.03 -7.57
CA THR A 147 15.06 7.05 -8.64
C THR A 147 13.87 7.53 -9.47
N THR A 148 13.98 7.59 -10.79
CA THR A 148 12.91 8.09 -11.66
C THR A 148 12.43 6.98 -12.58
N TRP A 149 11.13 6.71 -12.56
CA TRP A 149 10.46 5.79 -13.46
C TRP A 149 9.60 6.62 -14.43
N ASN A 150 9.88 6.51 -15.72
CA ASN A 150 9.14 7.24 -16.76
C ASN A 150 8.30 6.29 -17.60
N SER A 151 7.14 6.78 -18.04
CA SER A 151 6.25 6.07 -18.95
C SER A 151 6.41 6.68 -20.34
N VAL A 152 7.20 6.05 -21.20
CA VAL A 152 7.53 6.59 -22.52
C VAL A 152 6.56 6.07 -23.57
N GLY A 153 5.91 6.99 -24.29
CA GLY A 153 5.02 6.65 -25.40
C GLY A 153 3.61 6.21 -25.01
N GLY A 154 3.23 6.29 -23.73
CA GLY A 154 1.88 6.00 -23.26
C GLY A 154 1.79 6.00 -21.74
N THR A 155 0.59 5.72 -21.20
CA THR A 155 0.37 5.52 -19.77
C THR A 155 0.44 4.03 -19.45
N TRP A 156 1.55 3.61 -18.85
CA TRP A 156 1.84 2.21 -18.55
C TRP A 156 1.58 1.87 -17.07
N THR A 157 1.48 0.57 -16.79
CA THR A 157 1.37 0.04 -15.43
C THR A 157 2.66 -0.65 -15.01
N LEU A 158 3.17 -0.25 -13.85
CA LEU A 158 4.30 -0.87 -13.17
C LEU A 158 3.79 -1.70 -11.99
N PHE A 159 4.08 -3.00 -12.00
CA PHE A 159 3.82 -3.89 -10.87
C PHE A 159 5.14 -4.20 -10.17
N MET A 160 5.19 -3.97 -8.86
CA MET A 160 6.27 -4.37 -7.95
C MET A 160 5.69 -5.40 -6.98
N ILE A 161 5.97 -6.67 -7.20
CA ILE A 161 5.32 -7.78 -6.49
C ILE A 161 6.41 -8.69 -5.89
N ASP A 162 6.48 -8.76 -4.56
CA ASP A 162 7.03 -9.92 -3.87
C ASP A 162 5.91 -10.93 -3.65
N VAL A 163 6.05 -12.14 -4.18
CA VAL A 163 4.95 -13.11 -4.19
C VAL A 163 4.72 -13.74 -2.83
N TRP A 164 3.46 -13.96 -2.48
CA TRP A 164 3.10 -14.70 -1.28
C TRP A 164 3.61 -16.14 -1.34
N ARG A 165 4.22 -16.57 -0.26
CA ARG A 165 4.64 -17.95 0.02
C ARG A 165 4.36 -18.27 1.48
N ASN A 166 4.13 -19.53 1.79
CA ASN A 166 3.95 -19.96 3.17
C ASN A 166 5.28 -19.91 3.95
N GLY A 167 5.24 -19.47 5.21
CA GLY A 167 6.40 -19.49 6.11
C GLY A 167 7.42 -18.36 5.93
N LEU A 168 7.05 -17.25 5.28
CA LEU A 168 7.94 -16.08 5.14
C LEU A 168 8.21 -15.42 6.51
N ASN A 169 9.47 -15.07 6.78
CA ASN A 169 9.85 -14.27 7.94
C ASN A 169 9.74 -12.78 7.60
N CYS A 170 8.65 -12.15 8.03
CA CYS A 170 8.37 -10.73 7.80
C CYS A 170 8.91 -9.80 8.91
N THR A 171 9.76 -10.30 9.80
CA THR A 171 10.42 -9.46 10.82
C THR A 171 11.38 -8.50 10.13
N LYS A 172 11.20 -7.21 10.37
CA LYS A 172 11.95 -6.16 9.70
C LYS A 172 13.40 -6.04 10.25
N PRO A 173 14.43 -5.88 9.40
CA PRO A 173 14.40 -5.93 7.93
C PRO A 173 14.20 -7.37 7.43
N SER A 174 13.31 -7.55 6.45
CA SER A 174 13.00 -8.83 5.82
C SER A 174 13.56 -8.90 4.40
N PRO A 175 14.01 -10.08 3.92
CA PRO A 175 14.42 -10.27 2.52
C PRO A 175 13.25 -10.20 1.52
N TYR A 176 12.05 -9.87 1.98
CA TYR A 176 10.78 -9.84 1.24
C TYR A 176 10.14 -8.45 1.24
N ASP A 177 10.86 -7.45 1.78
CA ASP A 177 10.36 -6.08 1.87
C ASP A 177 10.42 -5.35 0.53
N ILE A 178 9.46 -4.46 0.29
CA ILE A 178 9.54 -3.49 -0.80
C ILE A 178 9.79 -2.11 -0.22
N SER A 179 10.88 -1.46 -0.63
CA SER A 179 11.28 -0.15 -0.12
C SER A 179 11.40 0.87 -1.26
N VAL A 180 10.48 1.83 -1.28
CA VAL A 180 10.54 2.99 -2.16
C VAL A 180 11.09 4.17 -1.37
N SER A 181 12.31 4.59 -1.67
CA SER A 181 13.00 5.67 -0.94
C SER A 181 12.50 7.07 -1.30
N ASN A 182 13.12 8.09 -0.71
CA ASN A 182 12.79 9.48 -0.92
C ASN A 182 13.12 9.96 -2.33
N ASN A 183 12.28 10.90 -2.81
CA ASN A 183 12.37 11.50 -4.13
C ASN A 183 12.31 10.46 -5.27
N THR A 184 11.70 9.29 -5.06
CA THR A 184 11.45 8.35 -6.15
C THR A 184 10.26 8.84 -6.98
N ASN A 185 10.45 9.15 -8.25
CA ASN A 185 9.39 9.70 -9.09
C ASN A 185 8.77 8.63 -9.98
N PHE A 186 7.44 8.68 -10.11
CA PHE A 186 6.64 7.83 -10.99
C PHE A 186 5.91 8.76 -11.97
N ASN A 187 6.52 9.02 -13.12
CA ASN A 187 6.13 10.11 -14.01
C ASN A 187 5.08 9.69 -15.05
N ASP A 188 4.60 10.68 -15.82
CA ASP A 188 3.80 10.48 -17.03
C ASP A 188 2.48 9.71 -16.79
N ASN A 189 1.86 9.96 -15.63
CA ASN A 189 0.62 9.33 -15.17
C ASN A 189 0.69 7.80 -15.02
N MET A 190 1.89 7.23 -14.91
CA MET A 190 2.08 5.80 -14.70
C MET A 190 1.24 5.27 -13.53
N LYS A 191 0.66 4.09 -13.73
CA LYS A 191 -0.05 3.36 -12.69
C LYS A 191 0.93 2.48 -11.92
N LEU A 192 0.88 2.51 -10.60
CA LEU A 192 1.75 1.72 -9.74
C LEU A 192 0.94 0.70 -8.93
N PHE A 193 1.31 -0.55 -9.01
CA PHE A 193 0.83 -1.60 -8.12
C PHE A 193 1.99 -2.14 -7.28
N VAL A 194 1.89 -2.03 -5.96
CA VAL A 194 2.90 -2.60 -5.04
C VAL A 194 2.25 -3.66 -4.16
N TYR A 195 2.86 -4.84 -4.10
CA TYR A 195 2.44 -5.92 -3.23
C TYR A 195 3.62 -6.59 -2.54
N SER A 196 3.54 -6.73 -1.21
CA SER A 196 4.40 -7.65 -0.45
C SER A 196 3.60 -8.34 0.66
N PRO A 197 3.78 -9.65 0.89
CA PRO A 197 3.26 -10.33 2.08
C PRO A 197 3.88 -9.82 3.38
N CYS A 198 5.02 -9.14 3.31
CA CYS A 198 5.75 -8.57 4.43
C CYS A 198 5.59 -7.05 4.50
N ASN A 199 6.69 -6.27 4.48
CA ASN A 199 6.61 -4.82 4.69
C ASN A 199 6.74 -4.07 3.37
N VAL A 200 5.95 -3.02 3.21
CA VAL A 200 6.11 -2.00 2.17
C VAL A 200 6.45 -0.69 2.85
N ASP A 201 7.66 -0.19 2.61
CA ASP A 201 8.11 1.12 3.03
C ASP A 201 8.07 2.08 1.85
N PHE A 202 7.42 3.21 2.02
CA PHE A 202 7.30 4.21 0.99
C PHE A 202 7.67 5.58 1.56
N GLY A 203 8.96 5.91 1.47
CA GLY A 203 9.57 7.11 2.00
C GLY A 203 9.54 8.32 1.07
N ASN A 204 8.53 8.42 0.21
CA ASN A 204 8.55 9.29 -0.95
C ASN A 204 7.93 10.68 -0.71
N ASN A 205 8.55 11.72 -1.27
CA ASN A 205 8.05 13.10 -1.32
C ASN A 205 7.57 13.44 -2.74
N ASN A 206 6.75 12.58 -3.33
CA ASN A 206 6.23 12.79 -4.68
C ASN A 206 5.01 13.70 -4.60
N ALA A 207 5.26 15.02 -4.64
CA ALA A 207 4.23 16.05 -4.65
C ALA A 207 3.27 15.93 -5.85
N GLY A 208 3.71 15.33 -6.97
CA GLY A 208 2.88 15.06 -8.15
C GLY A 208 1.88 13.91 -7.96
N GLY A 209 2.03 13.14 -6.89
CA GLY A 209 1.20 11.99 -6.57
C GLY A 209 1.48 10.76 -7.43
N VAL A 210 0.95 9.62 -7.01
CA VAL A 210 1.01 8.36 -7.74
C VAL A 210 -0.39 7.79 -7.90
N ASN A 211 -0.72 7.30 -9.10
CA ASN A 211 -1.99 6.62 -9.36
C ASN A 211 -1.80 5.12 -9.14
N GLY A 212 -2.60 4.47 -8.31
CA GLY A 212 -2.45 3.02 -8.13
C GLY A 212 -2.91 2.45 -6.81
N GLN A 213 -2.24 1.38 -6.38
CA GLN A 213 -2.55 0.63 -5.17
C GLN A 213 -1.27 0.13 -4.50
N ILE A 214 -1.28 0.14 -3.17
CA ILE A 214 -0.27 -0.51 -2.34
C ILE A 214 -0.98 -1.47 -1.39
N ILE A 215 -0.50 -2.71 -1.37
CA ILE A 215 -0.98 -3.77 -0.50
C ILE A 215 0.24 -4.37 0.20
N GLY A 216 0.24 -4.38 1.53
CA GLY A 216 1.35 -4.89 2.32
C GLY A 216 0.86 -5.54 3.61
N GLY A 217 1.59 -6.52 4.13
CA GLY A 217 1.37 -7.00 5.50
C GLY A 217 1.50 -5.86 6.52
N THR A 218 2.51 -5.02 6.34
CA THR A 218 2.60 -3.68 6.94
C THR A 218 2.92 -2.66 5.85
N VAL A 219 2.21 -1.53 5.82
CA VAL A 219 2.54 -0.41 4.93
C VAL A 219 2.96 0.78 5.77
N THR A 220 4.19 1.24 5.60
CA THR A 220 4.72 2.44 6.26
C THR A 220 4.96 3.51 5.21
N ILE A 221 4.24 4.62 5.31
CA ILE A 221 4.46 5.78 4.45
C ILE A 221 5.19 6.84 5.29
N THR A 222 6.39 7.23 4.85
CA THR A 222 7.15 8.31 5.46
C THR A 222 7.27 9.47 4.46
N ASN A 223 7.08 10.70 4.93
CA ASN A 223 6.98 11.94 4.12
C ASN A 223 5.62 12.19 3.43
N GLN A 224 5.53 13.32 2.71
CA GLN A 224 4.31 13.76 2.01
C GLN A 224 4.15 12.97 0.70
N MET A 225 3.22 12.03 0.70
CA MET A 225 2.77 11.32 -0.49
C MET A 225 1.32 11.68 -0.80
N THR A 226 1.03 11.90 -2.09
CA THR A 226 -0.34 11.84 -2.61
C THR A 226 -0.52 10.51 -3.35
N MET A 227 -1.57 9.75 -3.03
CA MET A 227 -1.93 8.55 -3.78
C MET A 227 -3.37 8.67 -4.26
N ASN A 228 -3.56 8.53 -5.57
CA ASN A 228 -4.87 8.45 -6.18
C ASN A 228 -5.19 6.97 -6.41
N TYR A 229 -6.21 6.46 -5.72
CA TYR A 229 -6.58 5.07 -5.87
C TYR A 229 -7.05 4.77 -7.29
N VAL A 230 -6.40 3.80 -7.94
CA VAL A 230 -6.82 3.25 -9.23
C VAL A 230 -6.87 1.74 -9.09
N PRO A 231 -8.02 1.07 -9.35
CA PRO A 231 -8.08 -0.38 -9.33
C PRO A 231 -7.16 -0.99 -10.38
N ILE A 232 -6.24 -1.85 -9.95
CA ILE A 232 -5.32 -2.58 -10.82
C ILE A 232 -5.56 -4.08 -10.60
N LEU A 233 -5.93 -4.78 -11.67
CA LEU A 233 -6.11 -6.23 -11.65
C LEU A 233 -4.76 -6.90 -11.90
N VAL A 234 -4.39 -7.82 -11.01
CA VAL A 234 -3.21 -8.67 -11.17
C VAL A 234 -3.63 -9.95 -11.91
N PRO A 235 -3.07 -10.24 -13.09
CA PRO A 235 -3.35 -11.48 -13.81
C PRO A 235 -3.14 -12.73 -12.95
N GLY A 236 -4.11 -13.64 -13.00
CA GLY A 236 -4.10 -14.89 -12.23
C GLY A 236 -4.52 -14.75 -10.77
N PHE A 237 -4.84 -13.53 -10.32
CA PHE A 237 -5.37 -13.26 -9.00
C PHE A 237 -6.82 -12.78 -9.10
N ASN A 238 -7.75 -13.63 -8.65
CA ASN A 238 -9.15 -13.25 -8.50
C ASN A 238 -9.39 -12.83 -7.05
N LEU A 239 -9.54 -11.53 -6.83
CA LEU A 239 -10.07 -11.01 -5.58
C LEU A 239 -11.55 -11.43 -5.52
N LEU A 240 -11.85 -12.55 -4.85
CA LEU A 240 -13.24 -12.93 -4.56
C LEU A 240 -13.81 -11.90 -3.59
N GLY A 241 -14.40 -10.84 -4.17
CA GLY A 241 -15.24 -9.81 -3.57
C GLY A 241 -14.88 -9.37 -2.16
N TYR A 242 -14.24 -8.22 -2.01
CA TYR A 242 -14.43 -7.43 -0.81
C TYR A 242 -14.61 -5.94 -1.15
N SER A 243 -15.54 -5.31 -0.44
CA SER A 243 -15.76 -3.87 -0.45
C SER A 243 -15.20 -3.31 0.86
N VAL A 244 -13.99 -2.75 0.81
CA VAL A 244 -13.50 -1.89 1.89
C VAL A 244 -13.75 -0.45 1.49
N SER A 245 -14.56 0.25 2.29
CA SER A 245 -14.64 1.71 2.18
C SER A 245 -13.42 2.31 2.87
N PRO A 246 -12.73 3.30 2.28
CA PRO A 246 -11.60 3.96 2.92
C PRO A 246 -12.07 4.59 4.25
N SER A 247 -11.41 4.23 5.35
CA SER A 247 -11.70 4.77 6.68
C SER A 247 -11.16 6.18 6.91
N TYR A 248 -10.43 6.74 5.93
CA TYR A 248 -9.88 8.10 6.01
C TYR A 248 -9.78 8.75 4.62
N LEU A 249 -10.62 9.77 4.39
CA LEU A 249 -10.46 10.77 3.32
C LEU A 249 -10.12 12.10 4.01
N ARG A 250 -8.91 12.62 3.81
CA ARG A 250 -8.55 13.98 4.24
C ARG A 250 -8.95 14.97 3.15
N GLU A 251 -10.13 15.55 3.24
CA GLU A 251 -10.42 16.79 2.52
C GLU A 251 -9.80 17.95 3.31
N VAL A 252 -8.86 18.66 2.69
CA VAL A 252 -8.42 19.98 3.16
C VAL A 252 -9.38 20.99 2.54
N SER A 253 -10.27 21.56 3.34
CA SER A 253 -11.04 22.73 2.92
C SER A 253 -10.10 23.92 2.87
N ASN A 254 -9.72 24.37 1.66
CA ASN A 254 -9.18 25.71 1.49
C ASN A 254 -10.33 26.70 1.69
N GLY A 255 -10.14 27.64 2.61
CA GLY A 255 -11.05 28.77 2.84
C GLY A 255 -11.07 29.75 1.68
#